data_AF-W0JQR7-F1
#
_entry.id   AF-W0JQR7-F1
#
_cell.length_a   1.000
_cell.length_b   1.000
_cell.length_c   1.000
_cell.angle_alpha   90.00
_cell.angle_beta   90.00
_cell.angle_gamma   90.00
#
_symmetry.space_group_name_H-M   'P 1'
#
loop_
_entity.id
_entity.type
_entity.pdbx_description
1 polymer ?
#
loop_
_entity_poly.entity_id
_entity_poly.type
_entity_poly.pdbx_seq_one_letter_code
_entity_poly.pdbx_strand_id
1 'polypeptide(L)'
;MKIRGERECTECGTRWSYYETGNVSCPHCGTLRSVGLDERTEHTDLQIQFDLTPVRNAVADSTTSDLAERCRERSREYIRQRGFIKGGELRGLDTTYLAAAELLHVADIVSRERQLADRDELYFLSLLETADQDERPPASDVPDSLRAARGIAVANAIRDYRRDIRTWSEERTLTTDQQRVLETLGDHVTRVRMLEGDIRPETAETLIRATRELTAALQGEEDAIERAKQQIEALEFA
;
A
#
# COMPACT_ATOMS: atom_id res chain seq x y z
N MET A 1 -12.97 5.69 8.29
CA MET A 1 -14.02 5.92 9.31
C MET A 1 -13.53 6.99 10.27
N LYS A 2 -14.40 7.91 10.73
CA LYS A 2 -14.01 8.87 11.79
C LYS A 2 -14.04 8.24 13.18
N ILE A 3 -12.94 8.28 13.92
CA ILE A 3 -12.81 7.74 15.28
C ILE A 3 -12.15 8.73 16.23
N ARG A 4 -12.33 8.53 17.54
CA ARG A 4 -11.57 9.21 18.60
C ARG A 4 -10.31 8.43 18.89
N GLY A 5 -9.15 9.03 18.64
CA GLY A 5 -7.85 8.41 18.81
C GLY A 5 -7.31 8.52 20.22
N GLU A 6 -7.39 9.71 20.82
CA GLU A 6 -6.88 9.95 22.17
C GLU A 6 -7.83 9.38 23.22
N ARG A 7 -7.31 8.54 24.11
CA ARG A 7 -8.09 7.82 25.12
C ARG A 7 -7.54 8.02 26.52
N GLU A 8 -8.42 8.07 27.51
CA GLU A 8 -8.07 8.03 28.94
C GLU A 8 -8.75 6.85 29.62
N CYS A 9 -7.97 6.07 30.38
CA CYS A 9 -8.48 4.97 31.19
C CYS A 9 -9.24 5.52 32.39
N THR A 10 -10.48 5.09 32.58
CA THR A 10 -11.28 5.54 33.74
C THR A 10 -10.92 4.85 35.05
N GLU A 11 -10.07 3.81 35.02
CA GLU A 11 -9.62 3.09 36.23
C GLU A 11 -8.24 3.53 36.73
N CYS A 12 -7.27 3.72 35.83
CA CYS A 12 -5.90 4.08 36.21
C CYS A 12 -5.43 5.44 35.67
N GLY A 13 -6.27 6.17 34.93
CA GLY A 13 -5.94 7.50 34.38
C GLY A 13 -4.91 7.52 33.26
N THR A 14 -4.38 6.36 32.85
CA THR A 14 -3.42 6.27 31.74
C THR A 14 -4.05 6.81 30.45
N ARG A 15 -3.32 7.69 29.76
CA ARG A 15 -3.69 8.19 28.43
C ARG A 15 -2.87 7.52 27.34
N TRP A 16 -3.49 7.23 26.21
CA TRP A 16 -2.82 6.66 25.05
C TRP A 16 -3.56 6.99 23.76
N SER A 17 -2.86 6.89 22.64
CA SER A 17 -3.44 7.05 21.32
C SER A 17 -3.77 5.70 20.69
N TYR A 18 -5.03 5.50 20.30
CA TYR A 18 -5.44 4.38 19.46
C TYR A 18 -4.70 4.40 18.12
N TYR A 19 -4.36 5.58 17.59
CA TYR A 19 -3.60 5.69 16.34
C TYR A 19 -2.18 5.12 16.46
N GLU A 20 -1.61 5.08 17.67
CA GLU A 20 -0.27 4.53 17.92
C GLU A 20 -0.28 3.07 18.38
N THR A 21 -1.38 2.60 18.96
CA THR A 21 -1.46 1.28 19.58
C THR A 21 -2.35 0.29 18.85
N GLY A 22 -3.30 0.79 18.04
CA GLY A 22 -4.34 -0.03 17.40
C GLY A 22 -5.29 -0.70 18.39
N ASN A 23 -5.17 -0.37 19.68
CA ASN A 23 -5.81 -1.11 20.77
C ASN A 23 -6.69 -0.20 21.64
N VAL A 24 -7.90 -0.69 21.90
CA VAL A 24 -8.89 -0.03 22.74
C VAL A 24 -8.72 -0.35 24.24
N SER A 25 -7.93 -1.36 24.59
CA SER A 25 -7.57 -1.65 25.98
C SER A 25 -6.47 -0.74 26.48
N CYS A 26 -6.56 -0.34 27.75
CA CYS A 26 -5.52 0.43 28.40
C CYS A 26 -4.19 -0.33 28.41
N PRO A 27 -3.08 0.25 27.91
CA PRO A 27 -1.79 -0.43 27.85
C PRO A 27 -1.17 -0.69 29.23
N HIS A 28 -1.63 0.02 30.27
CA HIS A 28 -1.10 -0.12 31.62
C HIS A 28 -1.79 -1.20 32.45
N CYS A 29 -3.14 -1.24 32.42
CA CYS A 29 -3.92 -2.15 33.27
C CYS A 29 -4.79 -3.16 32.50
N GLY A 30 -4.79 -3.12 31.17
CA GLY A 30 -5.52 -4.07 30.30
C GLY A 30 -7.04 -3.89 30.25
N THR A 31 -7.61 -2.95 31.02
CA THR A 31 -9.06 -2.70 31.04
C THR A 31 -9.55 -2.08 29.74
N LEU A 32 -10.79 -2.39 29.34
CA LEU A 32 -11.48 -1.76 28.20
C LEU A 32 -12.18 -0.44 28.59
N ARG A 33 -12.20 -0.12 29.88
CA ARG A 33 -12.88 1.07 30.41
C ARG A 33 -12.07 2.33 30.09
N SER A 34 -12.44 2.99 29.00
CA SER A 34 -11.80 4.23 28.55
C SER A 34 -12.76 5.17 27.84
N VAL A 35 -12.46 6.47 27.94
CA VAL A 35 -13.18 7.55 27.27
C VAL A 35 -12.29 8.19 26.20
N GLY A 36 -12.88 8.60 25.07
CA GLY A 36 -12.16 9.34 24.03
C GLY A 36 -12.13 10.84 24.35
N LEU A 37 -10.95 11.44 24.30
CA LEU A 37 -10.69 12.84 24.67
C LEU A 37 -10.76 13.81 23.50
N ASP A 38 -10.53 13.34 22.28
CA ASP A 38 -10.43 14.14 21.06
C ASP A 38 -11.73 14.15 20.24
N GLU A 39 -11.72 14.98 19.20
CA GLU A 39 -12.75 14.98 18.18
C GLU A 39 -12.62 13.73 17.28
N ARG A 40 -13.69 13.40 16.56
CA ARG A 40 -13.67 12.24 15.66
C ARG A 40 -12.94 12.61 14.39
N THR A 41 -11.77 12.01 14.16
CA THR A 41 -10.92 12.27 13.01
C THR A 41 -10.89 11.08 12.06
N GLU A 42 -10.79 11.35 10.76
CA GLU A 42 -10.75 10.31 9.72
C GLU A 42 -9.56 9.37 9.92
N HIS A 43 -9.83 8.08 9.86
CA HIS A 43 -8.83 7.04 9.99
C HIS A 43 -9.20 5.83 9.13
N THR A 44 -8.27 5.43 8.27
CA THR A 44 -8.38 4.25 7.40
C THR A 44 -7.25 3.27 7.65
N ASP A 45 -6.12 3.73 8.20
CA ASP A 45 -4.94 2.92 8.40
C ASP A 45 -4.99 2.05 9.68
N LEU A 46 -5.56 0.85 9.59
CA LEU A 46 -5.53 -0.08 10.71
C LEU A 46 -4.09 -0.50 11.02
N GLN A 47 -3.77 -0.58 12.31
CA GLN A 47 -2.44 -0.95 12.78
C GLN A 47 -2.23 -2.48 12.72
N ILE A 48 -2.04 -2.98 11.51
CA ILE A 48 -1.65 -4.36 11.20
C ILE A 48 -0.19 -4.41 10.75
N GLN A 49 0.56 -5.39 11.25
CA GLN A 49 1.89 -5.70 10.73
C GLN A 49 1.77 -6.68 9.56
N PHE A 50 2.48 -6.38 8.47
CA PHE A 50 2.71 -7.36 7.43
C PHE A 50 3.87 -8.26 7.87
N ASP A 51 3.61 -9.53 8.15
CA ASP A 51 4.62 -10.47 8.64
C ASP A 51 4.65 -11.74 7.78
N LEU A 52 5.76 -11.92 7.08
CA LEU A 52 6.06 -13.08 6.24
C LEU A 52 6.99 -14.08 6.93
N THR A 53 7.45 -13.81 8.15
CA THR A 53 8.29 -14.75 8.94
C THR A 53 7.71 -16.16 8.99
N PRO A 54 6.39 -16.37 9.22
CA PRO A 54 5.82 -17.72 9.22
C PRO A 54 5.91 -18.43 7.86
N VAL A 55 5.90 -17.69 6.75
CA VAL A 55 6.03 -18.26 5.40
C VAL A 55 7.49 -18.57 5.10
N ARG A 56 8.41 -17.65 5.43
CA ARG A 56 9.86 -17.84 5.29
C ARG A 56 10.37 -19.05 6.07
N ASN A 57 9.85 -19.27 7.28
CA ASN A 57 10.20 -20.44 8.10
C ASN A 57 9.74 -21.78 7.51
N ALA A 58 8.79 -21.76 6.57
CA ALA A 58 8.24 -22.96 5.95
C ALA A 58 8.93 -23.36 4.63
N VAL A 59 9.89 -22.55 4.15
CA VAL A 59 10.54 -22.74 2.84
C VAL A 59 11.21 -24.10 2.70
N ALA A 60 11.80 -24.64 3.78
CA ALA A 60 12.47 -25.94 3.75
C ALA A 60 11.50 -27.14 3.59
N ASP A 61 10.24 -26.97 4.00
CA ASP A 61 9.28 -28.07 4.14
C ASP A 61 8.04 -27.92 3.25
N SER A 62 7.98 -26.87 2.42
CA SER A 62 6.81 -26.56 1.59
C SER A 62 7.20 -26.43 0.12
N THR A 63 6.25 -26.72 -0.77
CA THR A 63 6.46 -26.46 -2.20
C THR A 63 6.33 -24.97 -2.51
N THR A 64 6.90 -24.51 -3.62
CA THR A 64 6.78 -23.12 -4.08
C THR A 64 5.30 -22.70 -4.27
N SER A 65 4.45 -23.61 -4.71
CA SER A 65 3.00 -23.37 -4.84
C SER A 65 2.33 -23.16 -3.48
N ASP A 66 2.66 -23.99 -2.47
CA ASP A 66 2.13 -23.83 -1.11
C ASP A 66 2.58 -22.51 -0.46
N LEU A 67 3.85 -22.14 -0.66
CA LEU A 67 4.39 -20.86 -0.19
C LEU A 67 3.65 -19.69 -0.85
N ALA A 68 3.40 -19.77 -2.16
CA ALA A 68 2.66 -18.76 -2.89
C ALA A 68 1.22 -18.61 -2.39
N GLU A 69 0.50 -19.70 -2.11
CA GLU A 69 -0.83 -19.62 -1.53
C GLU A 69 -0.83 -18.89 -0.18
N ARG A 70 0.11 -19.22 0.71
CA ARG A 70 0.27 -18.54 2.01
C ARG A 70 0.63 -17.05 1.86
N CYS A 71 1.52 -16.70 0.94
CA CYS A 71 1.86 -15.31 0.62
C CYS A 71 0.62 -14.55 0.15
N ARG A 72 -0.13 -15.13 -0.79
CA ARG A 72 -1.34 -14.53 -1.36
C ARG A 72 -2.37 -14.21 -0.27
N GLU A 73 -2.63 -15.15 0.64
CA GLU A 73 -3.56 -14.94 1.74
C GLU A 73 -3.11 -13.81 2.67
N ARG A 74 -1.85 -13.83 3.12
CA ARG A 74 -1.29 -12.81 4.01
C ARG A 74 -1.26 -11.42 3.39
N SER A 75 -0.81 -11.31 2.14
CA SER A 75 -0.82 -10.04 1.41
C SER A 75 -2.24 -9.50 1.25
N ARG A 76 -3.20 -10.37 0.92
CA ARG A 76 -4.61 -9.97 0.76
C ARG A 76 -5.20 -9.45 2.06
N GLU A 77 -4.92 -10.12 3.18
CA GLU A 77 -5.40 -9.70 4.49
C GLU A 77 -4.81 -8.35 4.90
N TYR A 78 -3.48 -8.19 4.75
CA TYR A 78 -2.79 -6.94 5.03
C TYR A 78 -3.36 -5.77 4.21
N ILE A 79 -3.43 -5.91 2.88
CA ILE A 79 -3.93 -4.88 1.96
C ILE A 79 -5.38 -4.50 2.29
N ARG A 80 -6.23 -5.47 2.62
CA ARG A 80 -7.65 -5.22 2.94
C ARG A 80 -7.81 -4.35 4.19
N GLN A 81 -6.90 -4.45 5.13
CA GLN A 81 -6.97 -3.76 6.42
C GLN A 81 -6.21 -2.43 6.42
N ARG A 82 -5.19 -2.29 5.57
CA ARG A 82 -4.41 -1.06 5.45
C ARG A 82 -5.19 0.05 4.74
N GLY A 83 -4.90 1.27 5.16
CA GLY A 83 -5.31 2.50 4.54
C GLY A 83 -4.19 3.53 4.68
N PHE A 84 -4.46 4.77 4.28
CA PHE A 84 -3.44 5.82 4.18
C PHE A 84 -3.77 7.07 4.98
N ILE A 85 -4.85 7.06 5.78
CA ILE A 85 -5.20 8.16 6.68
C ILE A 85 -4.99 7.69 8.12
N LYS A 86 -4.03 8.33 8.80
CA LYS A 86 -3.70 8.08 10.20
C LYS A 86 -4.03 9.31 11.03
N GLY A 87 -5.10 9.24 11.82
CA GLY A 87 -5.53 10.37 12.68
C GLY A 87 -5.73 11.68 11.90
N GLY A 88 -6.32 11.61 10.71
CA GLY A 88 -6.55 12.78 9.84
C GLY A 88 -5.36 13.21 8.98
N GLU A 89 -4.20 12.62 9.19
CA GLU A 89 -3.01 12.85 8.39
C GLU A 89 -2.95 11.86 7.23
N LEU A 90 -2.82 12.38 6.01
CA LEU A 90 -2.53 11.57 4.83
C LEU A 90 -1.08 11.08 4.92
N ARG A 91 -0.88 9.77 4.88
CA ARG A 91 0.42 9.09 4.83
C ARG A 91 0.77 8.76 3.40
N GLY A 92 2.07 8.69 3.09
CA GLY A 92 2.54 8.33 1.77
C GLY A 92 2.23 6.89 1.38
N LEU A 93 2.20 6.64 0.08
CA LEU A 93 2.17 5.28 -0.48
C LEU A 93 3.52 4.59 -0.22
N ASP A 94 3.58 3.84 0.87
CA ASP A 94 4.79 3.17 1.36
C ASP A 94 5.20 1.97 0.49
N THR A 95 6.48 1.58 0.60
CA THR A 95 7.05 0.50 -0.24
C THR A 95 6.53 -0.86 0.21
N THR A 96 6.28 -1.05 1.51
CA THR A 96 5.71 -2.29 2.07
C THR A 96 4.33 -2.61 1.46
N TYR A 97 3.44 -1.64 1.32
CA TYR A 97 2.12 -1.81 0.69
C TYR A 97 2.25 -2.15 -0.79
N LEU A 98 3.17 -1.49 -1.51
CA LEU A 98 3.48 -1.80 -2.90
C LEU A 98 4.04 -3.22 -3.06
N ALA A 99 4.95 -3.65 -2.18
CA ALA A 99 5.54 -4.98 -2.20
C ALA A 99 4.51 -6.06 -1.85
N ALA A 100 3.64 -5.81 -0.86
CA ALA A 100 2.53 -6.70 -0.53
C ALA A 100 1.54 -6.84 -1.70
N ALA A 101 1.18 -5.73 -2.35
CA ALA A 101 0.30 -5.73 -3.52
C ALA A 101 0.91 -6.52 -4.67
N GLU A 102 2.21 -6.39 -4.88
CA GLU A 102 2.91 -7.14 -5.90
C GLU A 102 3.02 -8.62 -5.58
N LEU A 103 3.43 -8.96 -4.35
CA LEU A 103 3.50 -10.33 -3.88
C LEU A 103 2.13 -11.02 -4.00
N LEU A 104 1.02 -10.31 -3.75
CA LEU A 104 -0.34 -10.84 -3.94
C LEU A 104 -0.56 -11.35 -5.38
N HIS A 105 -0.21 -10.53 -6.38
CA HIS A 105 -0.45 -10.87 -7.79
C HIS A 105 0.57 -11.88 -8.33
N VAL A 106 1.84 -11.76 -7.95
CA VAL A 106 2.88 -12.74 -8.31
C VAL A 106 2.56 -14.11 -7.72
N ALA A 107 2.19 -14.17 -6.44
CA ALA A 107 1.82 -15.41 -5.78
C ALA A 107 0.53 -16.05 -6.37
N ASP A 108 -0.40 -15.24 -6.87
CA ASP A 108 -1.57 -15.73 -7.61
C ASP A 108 -1.17 -16.44 -8.91
N ILE A 109 -0.13 -15.99 -9.60
CA ILE A 109 0.41 -16.67 -10.80
C ILE A 109 1.18 -17.93 -10.39
N VAL A 110 2.15 -17.78 -9.47
CA VAL A 110 3.04 -18.86 -9.01
C VAL A 110 2.25 -20.05 -8.45
N SER A 111 1.19 -19.81 -7.67
CA SER A 111 0.39 -20.89 -7.07
C SER A 111 -0.37 -21.74 -8.10
N ARG A 112 -0.67 -21.20 -9.29
CA ARG A 112 -1.40 -21.90 -10.36
C ARG A 112 -0.48 -22.56 -11.39
N GLU A 113 0.78 -22.14 -11.46
CA GLU A 113 1.71 -22.60 -12.46
C GLU A 113 2.28 -23.98 -12.10
N ARG A 114 2.29 -24.91 -13.06
CA ARG A 114 2.82 -26.27 -12.80
C ARG A 114 4.33 -26.33 -12.92
N GLN A 115 4.90 -25.48 -13.77
CA GLN A 115 6.33 -25.40 -14.01
C GLN A 115 6.73 -23.94 -14.15
N LEU A 116 7.29 -23.39 -13.08
CA LEU A 116 7.85 -22.04 -13.11
C LEU A 116 9.20 -22.03 -13.83
N ALA A 117 9.45 -20.94 -14.56
CA ALA A 117 10.79 -20.62 -15.00
C ALA A 117 11.64 -20.18 -13.80
N ASP A 118 12.92 -20.53 -13.78
CA ASP A 118 13.84 -20.20 -12.67
C ASP A 118 13.83 -18.70 -12.34
N ARG A 119 13.74 -17.83 -13.35
CA ARG A 119 13.67 -16.37 -13.12
C ARG A 119 12.41 -15.93 -12.37
N ASP A 120 11.28 -16.60 -12.61
CA ASP A 120 10.00 -16.26 -12.00
C ASP A 120 9.96 -16.76 -10.55
N GLU A 121 10.52 -17.95 -10.31
CA GLU A 121 10.70 -18.50 -8.97
C GLU A 121 11.64 -17.64 -8.14
N LEU A 122 12.81 -17.27 -8.67
CA LEU A 122 13.75 -16.38 -7.99
C LEU A 122 13.10 -15.04 -7.65
N TYR A 123 12.35 -14.47 -8.59
CA TYR A 123 11.66 -13.19 -8.36
C TYR A 123 10.61 -13.28 -7.25
N PHE A 124 9.81 -14.36 -7.24
CA PHE A 124 8.85 -14.63 -6.17
C PHE A 124 9.54 -14.80 -4.81
N LEU A 125 10.65 -15.53 -4.75
CA LEU A 125 11.41 -15.75 -3.52
C LEU A 125 12.02 -14.43 -3.00
N SER A 126 12.53 -13.57 -3.88
CA SER A 126 13.01 -12.24 -3.51
C SER A 126 11.89 -11.38 -2.89
N LEU A 127 10.68 -11.40 -3.46
CA LEU A 127 9.52 -10.72 -2.85
C LEU A 127 9.15 -11.32 -1.49
N LEU A 128 9.14 -12.66 -1.35
CA LEU A 128 8.89 -13.32 -0.07
C LEU A 128 9.93 -12.93 0.99
N GLU A 129 11.18 -12.71 0.58
CA GLU A 129 12.25 -12.30 1.49
C GLU A 129 12.07 -10.86 1.98
N THR A 130 11.72 -9.92 1.10
CA THR A 130 11.84 -8.49 1.39
C THR A 130 10.53 -7.73 1.57
N ALA A 131 9.37 -8.28 1.17
CA ALA A 131 8.14 -7.49 1.08
C ALA A 131 7.58 -6.99 2.42
N ASP A 132 7.98 -7.59 3.55
CA ASP A 132 7.69 -7.12 4.91
C ASP A 132 8.79 -6.23 5.52
N GLN A 133 9.80 -5.84 4.74
CA GLN A 133 11.00 -5.10 5.18
C GLN A 133 11.16 -3.73 4.50
N ASP A 134 10.05 -3.15 4.02
CA ASP A 134 10.02 -1.89 3.26
C ASP A 134 10.87 -1.88 1.98
N GLU A 135 11.12 -3.07 1.44
CA GLU A 135 11.95 -3.30 0.26
C GLU A 135 11.16 -4.02 -0.83
N ARG A 136 11.41 -3.62 -2.08
CA ARG A 136 10.80 -4.21 -3.26
C ARG A 136 11.84 -4.32 -4.37
N PRO A 137 11.94 -5.48 -5.07
CA PRO A 137 12.84 -5.63 -6.20
C PRO A 137 12.69 -4.48 -7.23
N PRO A 138 13.78 -4.00 -7.85
CA PRO A 138 13.71 -2.94 -8.84
C PRO A 138 13.00 -3.39 -10.12
N ALA A 139 12.57 -2.43 -10.94
CA ALA A 139 11.89 -2.68 -12.21
C ALA A 139 12.68 -3.59 -13.17
N SER A 140 14.01 -3.48 -13.18
CA SER A 140 14.92 -4.28 -14.01
C SER A 140 14.90 -5.77 -13.71
N ASP A 141 14.47 -6.14 -12.50
CA ASP A 141 14.54 -7.51 -12.01
C ASP A 141 13.24 -8.26 -12.30
N VAL A 142 12.19 -7.55 -12.72
CA VAL A 142 10.87 -8.12 -13.04
C VAL A 142 10.96 -8.98 -14.29
N PRO A 143 10.66 -10.30 -14.22
CA PRO A 143 10.59 -11.14 -15.40
C PRO A 143 9.44 -10.73 -16.34
N ASP A 144 9.62 -10.95 -17.65
CA ASP A 144 8.62 -10.59 -18.66
C ASP A 144 7.25 -11.24 -18.41
N SER A 145 7.23 -12.48 -17.92
CA SER A 145 6.02 -13.23 -17.55
C SER A 145 5.28 -12.64 -16.34
N LEU A 146 5.97 -11.87 -15.50
CA LEU A 146 5.43 -11.27 -14.26
C LEU A 146 5.23 -9.75 -14.38
N ARG A 147 5.57 -9.12 -15.51
CA ARG A 147 5.40 -7.67 -15.70
C ARG A 147 3.93 -7.23 -15.56
N ALA A 148 2.99 -8.06 -16.02
CA ALA A 148 1.56 -7.80 -15.86
C ALA A 148 1.15 -7.78 -14.38
N ALA A 149 1.73 -8.67 -13.57
CA ALA A 149 1.51 -8.70 -12.12
C ALA A 149 2.03 -7.42 -11.43
N ARG A 150 3.22 -6.94 -11.80
CA ARG A 150 3.76 -5.63 -11.34
C ARG A 150 2.82 -4.48 -11.73
N GLY A 151 2.39 -4.42 -12.99
CA GLY A 151 1.53 -3.34 -13.48
C GLY A 151 0.16 -3.31 -12.80
N ILE A 152 -0.49 -4.46 -12.64
CA ILE A 152 -1.81 -4.54 -12.00
C ILE A 152 -1.72 -4.29 -10.47
N ALA A 153 -0.62 -4.71 -9.83
CA ALA A 153 -0.36 -4.41 -8.43
C ALA A 153 -0.28 -2.91 -8.18
N VAL A 154 0.56 -2.21 -8.95
CA VAL A 154 0.74 -0.75 -8.85
C VAL A 154 -0.55 -0.01 -9.16
N ALA A 155 -1.26 -0.41 -10.22
CA ALA A 155 -2.53 0.24 -10.58
C ALA A 155 -3.59 0.11 -9.47
N ASN A 156 -3.71 -1.07 -8.85
CA ASN A 156 -4.64 -1.26 -7.74
C ASN A 156 -4.19 -0.48 -6.50
N ALA A 157 -2.89 -0.48 -6.18
CA ALA A 157 -2.37 0.27 -5.04
C ALA A 157 -2.64 1.78 -5.18
N ILE A 158 -2.39 2.36 -6.35
CA ILE A 158 -2.68 3.77 -6.62
C ILE A 158 -4.19 4.02 -6.61
N ARG A 159 -5.01 3.10 -7.13
CA ARG A 159 -6.48 3.23 -7.06
C ARG A 159 -6.97 3.32 -5.61
N ASP A 160 -6.47 2.45 -4.76
CA ASP A 160 -6.84 2.38 -3.34
C ASP A 160 -6.33 3.63 -2.61
N TYR A 161 -5.10 4.07 -2.91
CA TYR A 161 -4.54 5.32 -2.41
C TYR A 161 -5.36 6.55 -2.81
N ARG A 162 -5.78 6.64 -4.08
CA ARG A 162 -6.62 7.74 -4.58
C ARG A 162 -7.99 7.79 -3.92
N ARG A 163 -8.54 6.64 -3.52
CA ARG A 163 -9.77 6.59 -2.73
C ARG A 163 -9.58 7.29 -1.38
N ASP A 164 -8.46 7.02 -0.71
CA ASP A 164 -8.14 7.65 0.57
C ASP A 164 -7.80 9.14 0.41
N ILE A 165 -7.11 9.56 -0.66
CA ILE A 165 -6.95 11.00 -0.97
C ILE A 165 -8.32 11.68 -1.08
N ARG A 166 -9.27 11.07 -1.81
CA ARG A 166 -10.61 11.65 -1.97
C ARG A 166 -11.31 11.81 -0.63
N THR A 167 -11.33 10.76 0.19
CA THR A 167 -11.90 10.80 1.55
C THR A 167 -11.20 11.85 2.43
N TRP A 168 -9.88 11.92 2.40
CA TRP A 168 -9.10 12.90 3.15
C TRP A 168 -9.37 14.35 2.69
N SER A 169 -9.63 14.55 1.40
CA SER A 169 -9.89 15.86 0.80
C SER A 169 -11.32 16.37 0.99
N GLU A 170 -12.27 15.58 1.51
CA GLU A 170 -13.67 16.02 1.69
C GLU A 170 -13.80 17.26 2.60
N GLU A 171 -12.86 17.45 3.52
CA GLU A 171 -12.82 18.58 4.46
C GLU A 171 -11.78 19.64 4.08
N ARG A 172 -11.18 19.54 2.89
CA ARG A 172 -10.04 20.35 2.44
C ARG A 172 -10.28 20.87 1.03
N THR A 173 -9.73 22.04 0.72
CA THR A 173 -9.77 22.57 -0.64
C THR A 173 -8.48 22.22 -1.37
N LEU A 174 -8.58 21.33 -2.35
CA LEU A 174 -7.48 21.07 -3.29
C LEU A 174 -7.37 22.22 -4.29
N THR A 175 -6.14 22.54 -4.68
CA THR A 175 -5.88 23.44 -5.81
C THR A 175 -6.30 22.80 -7.13
N THR A 176 -6.56 23.61 -8.15
CA THR A 176 -6.90 23.13 -9.51
C THR A 176 -5.85 22.16 -10.06
N ASP A 177 -4.57 22.41 -9.78
CA ASP A 177 -3.48 21.56 -10.26
C ASP A 177 -3.44 20.22 -9.53
N GLN A 178 -3.64 20.20 -8.20
CA GLN A 178 -3.74 18.96 -7.43
C GLN A 178 -4.93 18.11 -7.90
N GLN A 179 -6.08 18.73 -8.18
CA GLN A 179 -7.25 18.04 -8.73
C GLN A 179 -6.96 17.41 -10.08
N ARG A 180 -6.34 18.18 -11.00
CA ARG A 180 -5.99 17.69 -12.34
C ARG A 180 -5.02 16.51 -12.29
N VAL A 181 -3.94 16.60 -11.51
CA VAL A 181 -2.97 15.51 -11.34
C VAL A 181 -3.66 14.26 -10.76
N LEU A 182 -4.53 14.43 -9.76
CA LEU A 182 -5.29 13.32 -9.18
C LEU A 182 -6.25 12.66 -10.18
N GLU A 183 -6.90 13.44 -11.04
CA GLU A 183 -7.77 12.94 -12.12
C GLU A 183 -6.97 12.18 -13.18
N THR A 184 -5.90 12.77 -13.71
CA THR A 184 -5.05 12.17 -14.74
C THR A 184 -4.38 10.87 -14.26
N LEU A 185 -3.94 10.80 -12.99
CA LEU A 185 -3.50 9.53 -12.37
C LEU A 185 -4.59 8.46 -12.43
N GLY A 186 -5.86 8.84 -12.23
CA GLY A 186 -6.99 7.93 -12.33
C GLY A 186 -7.21 7.38 -13.74
N ASP A 187 -7.04 8.21 -14.75
CA ASP A 187 -7.16 7.81 -16.15
C ASP A 187 -6.05 6.84 -16.53
N HIS A 188 -4.82 7.12 -16.10
CA HIS A 188 -3.68 6.21 -16.27
C HIS A 188 -3.90 4.87 -15.57
N VAL A 189 -4.32 4.88 -14.31
CA VAL A 189 -4.68 3.65 -13.57
C VAL A 189 -5.76 2.86 -14.29
N THR A 190 -6.79 3.53 -14.82
CA THR A 190 -7.86 2.89 -15.58
C THR A 190 -7.31 2.22 -16.84
N ARG A 191 -6.43 2.91 -17.58
CA ARG A 191 -5.77 2.37 -18.78
C ARG A 191 -4.89 1.15 -18.46
N VAL A 192 -4.06 1.21 -17.42
CA VAL A 192 -3.23 0.06 -17.01
C VAL A 192 -4.11 -1.16 -16.69
N ARG A 193 -5.24 -0.94 -16.00
CA ARG A 193 -6.18 -2.03 -15.70
C ARG A 193 -6.87 -2.58 -16.96
N MET A 194 -7.16 -1.75 -17.95
CA MET A 194 -7.68 -2.21 -19.26
C MET A 194 -6.66 -3.06 -20.02
N LEU A 195 -5.37 -2.78 -19.84
CA LEU A 195 -4.26 -3.59 -20.37
C LEU A 195 -3.96 -4.81 -19.48
N GLU A 196 -4.78 -5.10 -18.46
CA GLU A 196 -4.56 -6.18 -17.49
C GLU A 196 -3.20 -6.09 -16.77
N GLY A 197 -2.66 -4.87 -16.66
CA GLY A 197 -1.34 -4.62 -16.09
C GLY A 197 -0.18 -4.77 -17.07
N ASP A 198 -0.42 -5.10 -18.34
CA ASP A 198 0.61 -5.32 -19.36
C ASP A 198 1.27 -3.99 -19.80
N ILE A 199 2.13 -3.47 -18.93
CA ILE A 199 2.96 -2.28 -19.14
C ILE A 199 4.40 -2.59 -18.76
N ARG A 200 5.32 -1.76 -19.23
CA ARG A 200 6.72 -1.81 -18.79
C ARG A 200 6.82 -1.56 -17.27
N PRO A 201 7.61 -2.34 -16.51
CA PRO A 201 7.84 -2.09 -15.09
C PRO A 201 8.29 -0.66 -14.77
N GLU A 202 9.08 -0.02 -15.64
CA GLU A 202 9.52 1.37 -15.49
C GLU A 202 8.36 2.37 -15.59
N THR A 203 7.36 2.08 -16.42
CA THR A 203 6.13 2.88 -16.48
C THR A 203 5.36 2.79 -15.17
N ALA A 204 5.33 1.61 -14.54
CA ALA A 204 4.75 1.43 -13.21
C ALA A 204 5.50 2.23 -12.13
N GLU A 205 6.84 2.28 -12.17
CA GLU A 205 7.62 3.11 -11.25
C GLU A 205 7.38 4.61 -11.43
N THR A 206 7.19 5.07 -12.68
CA THR A 206 6.84 6.48 -12.94
C THR A 206 5.48 6.84 -12.36
N LEU A 207 4.49 5.93 -12.41
CA LEU A 207 3.19 6.12 -11.74
C LEU A 207 3.32 6.24 -10.21
N ILE A 208 4.18 5.42 -9.60
CA ILE A 208 4.46 5.48 -8.15
C ILE A 208 5.11 6.83 -7.80
N ARG A 209 6.12 7.25 -8.57
CA ARG A 209 6.78 8.55 -8.37
C ARG A 209 5.79 9.71 -8.48
N ALA A 210 4.99 9.75 -9.55
CA ALA A 210 3.94 10.76 -9.72
C ALA A 210 2.96 10.79 -8.52
N THR A 211 2.58 9.62 -7.99
CA THR A 211 1.69 9.51 -6.84
C THR A 211 2.34 10.02 -5.54
N ARG A 212 3.63 9.72 -5.34
CA ARG A 212 4.40 10.20 -4.18
C ARG A 212 4.64 11.72 -4.23
N GLU A 213 4.94 12.26 -5.41
CA GLU A 213 5.07 13.71 -5.62
C GLU A 213 3.74 14.44 -5.42
N LEU A 214 2.62 13.89 -5.91
CA LEU A 214 1.29 14.42 -5.58
C LEU A 214 1.06 14.41 -4.06
N THR A 215 1.47 13.36 -3.36
CA THR A 215 1.33 13.29 -1.90
C THR A 215 2.12 14.36 -1.19
N ALA A 216 3.39 14.56 -1.57
CA ALA A 216 4.23 15.62 -1.03
C ALA A 216 3.58 17.01 -1.26
N ALA A 217 3.02 17.25 -2.44
CA ALA A 217 2.27 18.47 -2.73
C ALA A 217 1.00 18.63 -1.86
N LEU A 218 0.29 17.54 -1.56
CA LEU A 218 -0.87 17.55 -0.66
C LEU A 218 -0.47 17.79 0.80
N GLN A 219 0.75 17.41 1.18
CA GLN A 219 1.35 17.66 2.49
C GLN A 219 2.00 19.05 2.61
N GLY A 220 1.96 19.86 1.55
CA GLY A 220 2.43 21.25 1.55
C GLY A 220 3.87 21.44 1.08
N GLU A 221 4.50 20.43 0.47
CA GLU A 221 5.83 20.59 -0.11
C GLU A 221 5.78 21.50 -1.36
N GLU A 222 6.62 22.53 -1.35
CA GLU A 222 6.80 23.45 -2.47
C GLU A 222 7.38 22.70 -3.70
N ASP A 223 6.97 23.10 -4.90
CA ASP A 223 7.37 22.51 -6.19
C ASP A 223 6.99 21.04 -6.45
N ALA A 224 6.53 20.29 -5.44
CA ALA A 224 6.15 18.89 -5.60
C ALA A 224 5.03 18.69 -6.63
N ILE A 225 4.12 19.66 -6.78
CA ILE A 225 3.07 19.60 -7.80
C ILE A 225 3.63 19.70 -9.22
N GLU A 226 4.68 20.51 -9.44
CA GLU A 226 5.34 20.62 -10.75
C GLU A 226 6.10 19.35 -11.08
N ARG A 227 6.77 18.74 -10.10
CA ARG A 227 7.39 17.42 -10.28
C ARG A 227 6.36 16.34 -10.59
N ALA A 228 5.20 16.35 -9.91
CA ALA A 228 4.11 15.42 -10.20
C ALA A 228 3.59 15.56 -11.64
N LYS A 229 3.41 16.81 -12.13
CA LYS A 229 3.03 17.09 -13.53
C LYS A 229 4.07 16.54 -14.50
N GLN A 230 5.36 16.81 -14.27
CA GLN A 230 6.45 16.29 -15.11
C GLN A 230 6.48 14.76 -15.17
N GLN A 231 6.28 14.08 -14.03
CA GLN A 231 6.20 12.61 -14.01
C GLN A 231 5.00 12.09 -14.82
N ILE A 232 3.85 12.77 -14.75
CA ILE A 232 2.66 12.41 -15.54
C ILE A 232 2.88 12.63 -17.02
N GLU A 233 3.47 13.77 -17.41
CA GLU A 233 3.78 14.09 -18.81
C GLU A 233 4.77 13.08 -19.43
N ALA A 234 5.68 12.55 -18.62
CA ALA A 234 6.62 11.51 -19.04
C ALA A 234 5.99 10.11 -19.20
N LEU A 235 4.72 9.91 -18.83
CA LEU A 235 4.02 8.63 -19.00
C LEU A 235 3.61 8.42 -20.45
N GLU A 236 4.55 7.91 -21.24
CA GLU A 236 4.24 7.32 -22.55
C GLU A 236 3.62 5.92 -22.35
N PHE A 237 2.38 5.75 -22.79
CA PHE A 237 1.79 4.43 -23.00
C PHE A 237 2.19 3.98 -24.40
N ALA A 238 3.34 3.32 -24.47
CA ALA A 238 3.77 2.57 -25.65
C ALA A 238 3.12 1.20 -25.65
#